data_AF-D8FFI0-F1
#
_entry.id   AF-D8FFI0-F1
#
_cell.length_a   1.000
_cell.length_b   1.000
_cell.length_c   1.000
_cell.angle_alpha   90.00
_cell.angle_beta   90.00
_cell.angle_gamma   90.00
#
_symmetry.space_group_name_H-M   'P 1'
#
loop_
_entity.id
_entity.type
_entity.pdbx_description
1 polymer ?
#
loop_
_entity_poly.entity_id
_entity_poly.type
_entity_poly.pdbx_seq_one_letter_code
_entity_poly.pdbx_strand_id
1 'polypeptide(L)'
;MKNGNTSVLLVATMDTKLEEAFYVDACLRKGGVTPIIMDGGIRSESPAGVAVTRSDVIRASGKTLNDIMNCSSEGAAMDAMVNGATRCALDMYSKGEIDGIIALGGTMGTTLGTGVMRAFPLGFPKVMITTLGSQDTRNFVGSRDILMLNSVSDLAGLNRITERVLHNGANAILAMSKVRYIDNQLSKPLAFLTTMGPLEASAAALRRRLGKLGFEVVTFHSIGTGGEAMEKMISEESVDVVVDLSLHELTSRHFGGAFDAGPNRCKAAIRAGIPTVLVPGSMDFLASGPLDQTKKSFPGRKYHKHNAHFSAVGTTPDELRKAAEILAERCNEGTGPIAMLVPMKGFSEFGREGHHLFDPAGPPAFAEAFRKAIKRDIHFECLPYHINDDAFVDAIETALHKMVLFRKARGGAASQGVVRGEATVISDIEDVFGINDGTILVCPTISRTLIPIIPKLKGLVTDRGGILSIASEFARKNNIPTVVGATNFSKTVKTSQIIEVNGTEGTVEIIQPGAHGLLN
;
A
#
# COMPACT_ATOMS: atom_id res chain seq x y z
N MET A 1 -12.43 -12.30 22.77
CA MET A 1 -12.21 -11.08 23.56
C MET A 1 -11.00 -11.31 24.46
N LYS A 2 -9.97 -10.46 24.41
CA LYS A 2 -8.92 -10.49 25.45
C LYS A 2 -9.63 -10.17 26.78
N ASN A 3 -9.48 -11.03 27.79
CA ASN A 3 -9.84 -10.74 29.19
C ASN A 3 -8.86 -9.72 29.81
N GLY A 4 -8.43 -8.72 29.05
CA GLY A 4 -7.40 -7.75 29.42
C GLY A 4 -7.96 -6.34 29.51
N ASN A 5 -7.38 -5.55 30.40
CA ASN A 5 -7.68 -4.13 30.56
C ASN A 5 -7.28 -3.39 29.26
N THR A 6 -8.20 -2.65 28.63
CA THR A 6 -7.89 -1.85 27.42
C THR A 6 -6.87 -0.78 27.76
N SER A 7 -5.82 -0.64 26.95
CA SER A 7 -4.75 0.32 27.22
C SER A 7 -4.57 1.30 26.06
N VAL A 8 -4.29 2.57 26.37
CA VAL A 8 -4.07 3.61 25.35
C VAL A 8 -2.77 4.35 25.64
N LEU A 9 -1.94 4.53 24.61
CA LEU A 9 -0.74 5.35 24.70
C LEU A 9 -1.12 6.84 24.66
N LEU A 10 -0.79 7.60 25.71
CA LEU A 10 -0.93 9.05 25.76
C LEU A 10 0.45 9.69 25.50
N VAL A 11 0.62 10.28 24.32
CA VAL A 11 1.87 10.94 23.92
C VAL A 11 1.74 12.46 24.12
N ALA A 12 2.64 13.05 24.90
CA ALA A 12 2.67 14.49 25.14
C ALA A 12 4.09 15.01 25.39
N THR A 13 4.26 16.33 25.31
CA THR A 13 5.45 17.02 25.80
C THR A 13 5.23 17.40 27.26
N MET A 14 5.62 16.53 28.19
CA MET A 14 5.23 16.64 29.61
C MET A 14 5.88 17.84 30.32
N ASP A 15 6.94 18.40 29.76
CA ASP A 15 7.58 19.65 30.20
C ASP A 15 6.66 20.89 30.08
N THR A 16 5.65 20.83 29.21
CA THR A 16 4.82 21.98 28.84
C THR A 16 3.32 21.69 28.82
N LYS A 17 2.92 20.42 28.88
CA LYS A 17 1.52 19.96 28.74
C LYS A 17 1.09 19.00 29.85
N LEU A 18 1.73 19.12 31.02
CA LEU A 18 1.53 18.24 32.16
C LEU A 18 0.07 18.22 32.64
N GLU A 19 -0.54 19.39 32.83
CA GLU A 19 -1.91 19.51 33.35
C GLU A 19 -2.93 18.91 32.36
N GLU A 20 -2.78 19.22 31.08
CA GLU A 20 -3.66 18.72 30.02
C GLU A 20 -3.52 17.21 29.84
N ALA A 21 -2.30 16.68 29.87
CA ALA A 21 -2.05 15.24 29.79
C ALA A 21 -2.66 14.50 30.99
N PHE A 22 -2.47 15.01 32.21
CA PHE A 22 -3.07 14.38 33.40
C PHE A 22 -4.60 14.48 33.43
N TYR A 23 -5.18 15.54 32.86
CA TYR A 23 -6.63 15.61 32.68
C TYR A 23 -7.15 14.51 31.74
N VAL A 24 -6.47 14.28 30.61
CA VAL A 24 -6.80 13.20 29.67
C VAL A 24 -6.60 11.82 30.31
N ASP A 25 -5.49 11.60 31.02
CA ASP A 25 -5.25 10.39 31.82
C ASP A 25 -6.41 10.10 32.77
N ALA A 26 -6.84 11.10 33.55
CA ALA A 26 -7.95 10.97 34.49
C ALA A 26 -9.28 10.61 33.79
N CYS A 27 -9.56 11.23 32.63
CA CYS A 27 -10.74 10.91 31.82
C CYS A 27 -10.72 9.46 31.34
N LEU A 28 -9.58 8.97 30.83
CA LEU A 28 -9.42 7.60 30.35
C LEU A 28 -9.56 6.57 31.48
N ARG A 29 -8.92 6.82 32.63
CA ARG A 29 -9.03 5.96 33.82
C ARG A 29 -10.46 5.86 34.32
N LYS A 30 -11.17 6.99 34.43
CA LYS A 30 -12.60 7.02 34.81
C LYS A 30 -13.46 6.19 33.85
N GLY A 31 -13.06 6.15 32.58
CA GLY A 31 -13.68 5.38 31.53
C GLY A 31 -13.30 3.89 31.47
N GLY A 32 -12.47 3.40 32.40
CA GLY A 32 -12.01 2.00 32.43
C GLY A 32 -10.98 1.66 31.35
N VAL A 33 -10.23 2.64 30.87
CA VAL A 33 -9.07 2.46 29.98
C VAL A 33 -7.81 2.79 30.77
N THR A 34 -6.74 2.03 30.57
CA THR A 34 -5.44 2.26 31.21
C THR A 34 -4.55 3.11 30.31
N PRO A 35 -4.37 4.40 30.62
CA PRO A 35 -3.38 5.21 29.91
C PRO A 35 -1.95 4.82 30.27
N ILE A 36 -1.10 4.74 29.25
CA ILE A 36 0.36 4.64 29.35
C ILE A 36 0.92 5.97 28.85
N ILE A 37 1.53 6.77 29.75
CA ILE A 37 2.02 8.10 29.38
C ILE A 37 3.43 8.00 28.81
N MET A 38 3.64 8.62 27.65
CA MET A 38 4.94 8.78 27.00
C MET A 38 5.30 10.25 26.87
N ASP A 39 6.49 10.61 27.36
CA ASP A 39 7.02 11.96 27.31
C ASP A 39 7.99 12.13 26.14
N GLY A 40 7.62 12.98 25.18
CA GLY A 40 8.48 13.42 24.08
C GLY A 40 8.96 14.87 24.21
N GLY A 41 8.88 15.47 25.40
CA GLY A 41 9.40 16.80 25.68
C GLY A 41 10.92 16.89 25.54
N ILE A 42 11.44 18.10 25.31
CA ILE A 42 12.87 18.32 25.07
C ILE A 42 13.52 19.22 26.14
N ARG A 43 12.72 19.87 27.01
CA ARG A 43 13.23 20.92 27.92
C ARG A 43 13.59 20.38 29.30
N SER A 44 12.67 19.72 29.98
CA SER A 44 12.88 19.23 31.36
C SER A 44 12.84 17.72 31.47
N GLU A 45 13.29 17.19 32.62
CA GLU A 45 13.11 15.79 32.96
C GLU A 45 11.62 15.43 33.05
N SER A 46 11.32 14.15 32.82
CA SER A 46 9.96 13.65 32.89
C SER A 46 9.44 13.68 34.32
N PRO A 47 8.20 14.13 34.55
CA PRO A 47 7.58 14.09 35.86
C PRO A 47 7.36 12.64 36.33
N ALA A 48 7.16 12.47 37.65
CA ALA A 48 6.80 11.18 38.22
C ALA A 48 5.48 10.65 37.60
N GLY A 49 5.38 9.34 37.43
CA GLY A 49 4.20 8.68 36.86
C GLY A 49 4.19 8.55 35.33
N VAL A 50 5.18 9.11 34.63
CA VAL A 50 5.41 8.85 33.21
C VAL A 50 6.01 7.45 33.03
N ALA A 51 5.34 6.61 32.24
CA ALA A 51 5.77 5.22 32.01
C ALA A 51 6.92 5.12 31.00
N VAL A 52 6.89 5.96 29.96
CA VAL A 52 7.96 6.05 28.96
C VAL A 52 8.56 7.44 29.04
N THR A 53 9.72 7.53 29.68
CA THR A 53 10.34 8.82 29.98
C THR A 53 10.99 9.41 28.73
N ARG A 54 11.26 10.72 28.78
CA ARG A 54 12.07 11.43 27.78
C ARG A 54 13.39 10.70 27.53
N SER A 55 14.05 10.21 28.58
CA SER A 55 15.30 9.47 28.47
C SER A 55 15.16 8.15 27.72
N ASP A 56 14.03 7.46 27.87
CA ASP A 56 13.72 6.24 27.11
C ASP A 56 13.50 6.53 25.64
N VAL A 57 12.75 7.60 25.33
CA VAL A 57 12.52 8.07 23.95
C VAL A 57 13.84 8.47 23.29
N ILE A 58 14.68 9.26 23.96
CA ILE A 58 16.00 9.67 23.45
C ILE A 58 16.86 8.43 23.16
N ARG A 59 16.93 7.49 24.11
CA ARG A 59 17.68 6.24 23.94
C ARG A 59 17.17 5.42 22.77
N ALA A 60 15.85 5.28 22.62
CA ALA A 60 15.24 4.56 21.50
C ALA A 60 15.53 5.22 20.15
N SER A 61 15.72 6.54 20.10
CA SER A 61 16.14 7.24 18.88
C SER A 61 17.59 6.94 18.47
N GLY A 62 18.40 6.33 19.35
CA GLY A 62 19.83 6.12 19.16
C GLY A 62 20.67 7.37 19.43
N LYS A 63 20.12 8.35 20.17
CA LYS A 63 20.78 9.60 20.56
C LYS A 63 21.01 9.64 22.06
N THR A 64 21.86 10.56 22.48
CA THR A 64 22.08 10.94 23.88
C THR A 64 21.37 12.25 24.21
N LEU A 65 21.18 12.55 25.50
CA LEU A 65 20.65 13.85 25.92
C LEU A 65 21.51 15.01 25.39
N ASN A 66 22.83 14.83 25.35
CA ASN A 66 23.75 15.82 24.82
C ASN A 66 23.54 16.06 23.32
N ASP A 67 23.24 15.01 22.54
CA ASP A 67 22.93 15.18 21.12
C ASP A 67 21.66 16.01 20.90
N ILE A 68 20.65 15.82 21.76
CA ILE A 68 19.38 16.55 21.69
C ILE A 68 19.57 18.01 22.06
N MET A 69 20.33 18.29 23.13
CA MET A 69 20.65 19.67 23.55
C MET A 69 21.50 20.42 22.53
N ASN A 70 22.36 19.71 21.78
CA ASN A 70 23.24 20.29 20.77
C ASN A 70 22.64 20.27 19.35
N CYS A 71 21.36 19.94 19.19
CA CYS A 71 20.69 20.02 17.89
C CYS A 71 20.68 21.46 17.37
N SER A 72 20.79 21.62 16.05
CA SER A 72 20.82 22.93 15.38
C SER A 72 19.51 23.72 15.51
N SER A 73 18.42 23.05 15.87
CA SER A 73 17.11 23.65 16.08
C SER A 73 16.21 22.76 16.95
N GLU A 74 15.15 23.35 17.52
CA GLU A 74 14.08 22.59 18.20
C GLU A 74 13.43 21.56 17.26
N GLY A 75 13.34 21.87 15.95
CA GLY A 75 12.82 20.95 14.93
C GLY A 75 13.67 19.69 14.78
N ALA A 76 15.00 19.84 14.67
CA ALA A 76 15.92 18.71 14.58
C ALA A 76 15.90 17.83 15.84
N ALA A 77 15.79 18.46 17.02
CA ALA A 77 15.58 17.73 18.27
C ALA A 77 14.26 16.94 18.23
N MET A 78 13.18 17.55 17.75
CA MET A 78 11.87 16.92 17.66
C MET A 78 11.84 15.75 16.66
N ASP A 79 12.56 15.82 15.55
CA ASP A 79 12.69 14.67 14.63
C ASP A 79 13.31 13.45 15.33
N ALA A 80 14.32 13.66 16.17
CA ALA A 80 14.90 12.59 16.98
C ALA A 80 13.88 12.05 17.99
N MET A 81 13.11 12.92 18.65
CA MET A 81 12.06 12.51 19.59
C MET A 81 10.95 11.73 18.91
N VAL A 82 10.47 12.16 17.74
CA VAL A 82 9.48 11.45 16.93
C VAL A 82 9.97 10.04 16.60
N ASN A 83 11.22 9.91 16.15
CA ASN A 83 11.82 8.61 15.80
C ASN A 83 11.91 7.68 17.02
N GLY A 84 12.36 8.21 18.17
CA GLY A 84 12.43 7.44 19.42
C GLY A 84 11.05 7.02 19.93
N ALA A 85 10.10 7.96 19.98
CA ALA A 85 8.74 7.72 20.45
C ALA A 85 8.02 6.70 19.57
N THR A 86 8.23 6.78 18.25
CA THR A 86 7.70 5.82 17.29
C THR A 86 8.19 4.40 17.57
N ARG A 87 9.50 4.22 17.82
CA ARG A 87 10.07 2.90 18.15
C ARG A 87 9.51 2.34 19.45
N CYS A 88 9.42 3.15 20.50
CA CYS A 88 8.80 2.73 21.76
C CYS A 88 7.33 2.34 21.57
N ALA A 89 6.56 3.12 20.82
CA ALA A 89 5.16 2.86 20.57
C ALA A 89 4.95 1.57 19.75
N LEU A 90 5.76 1.34 18.72
CA LEU A 90 5.71 0.12 17.90
C LEU A 90 6.11 -1.14 18.69
N ASP A 91 7.08 -1.03 19.59
CA ASP A 91 7.45 -2.13 20.51
C ASP A 91 6.26 -2.55 21.38
N MET A 92 5.58 -1.59 22.02
CA MET A 92 4.36 -1.83 22.80
C MET A 92 3.22 -2.42 21.96
N TYR A 93 3.04 -1.93 20.74
CA TYR A 93 2.06 -2.44 19.80
C TYR A 93 2.31 -3.90 19.45
N SER A 94 3.57 -4.25 19.13
CA SER A 94 3.96 -5.62 18.77
C SER A 94 3.73 -6.62 19.92
N LYS A 95 3.87 -6.16 21.17
CA LYS A 95 3.57 -6.93 22.38
C LYS A 95 2.09 -6.95 22.75
N GLY A 96 1.27 -6.18 22.03
CA GLY A 96 -0.17 -6.04 22.26
C GLY A 96 -0.50 -5.37 23.59
N GLU A 97 0.35 -4.44 24.02
CA GLU A 97 0.23 -3.67 25.27
C GLU A 97 -0.62 -2.39 25.12
N ILE A 98 -0.86 -1.94 23.88
CA ILE A 98 -1.68 -0.76 23.56
C ILE A 98 -2.74 -1.10 22.51
N ASP A 99 -3.92 -0.49 22.68
CA ASP A 99 -5.11 -0.64 21.83
C ASP A 99 -5.49 0.67 21.11
N GLY A 100 -4.74 1.75 21.35
CA GLY A 100 -4.93 3.04 20.68
C GLY A 100 -3.86 4.06 21.09
N ILE A 101 -3.79 5.16 20.36
CA ILE A 101 -2.93 6.31 20.67
C ILE A 101 -3.78 7.57 20.73
N ILE A 102 -3.55 8.35 21.78
CA ILE A 102 -3.99 9.75 21.86
C ILE A 102 -2.78 10.65 22.08
N ALA A 103 -2.79 11.82 21.46
CA ALA A 103 -1.78 12.84 21.69
C ALA A 103 -2.41 14.23 21.76
N LEU A 104 -1.70 15.18 22.38
CA LEU A 104 -2.14 16.57 22.47
C LEU A 104 -0.98 17.55 22.36
N GLY A 105 -1.24 18.72 21.78
CA GLY A 105 -0.29 19.83 21.79
C GLY A 105 -0.51 20.88 20.70
N GLY A 106 0.30 21.93 20.75
CA GLY A 106 0.42 22.90 19.65
C GLY A 106 1.22 22.31 18.48
N THR A 107 1.94 23.14 17.73
CA THR A 107 2.72 22.69 16.55
C THR A 107 3.67 21.54 16.86
N MET A 108 4.52 21.68 17.88
CA MET A 108 5.52 20.67 18.22
C MET A 108 4.91 19.36 18.74
N GLY A 109 3.91 19.45 19.62
CA GLY A 109 3.19 18.26 20.11
C GLY A 109 2.37 17.57 19.01
N THR A 110 1.87 18.33 18.02
CA THR A 110 1.20 17.78 16.83
C THR A 110 2.18 17.04 15.94
N THR A 111 3.37 17.60 15.70
CA THR A 111 4.45 16.92 14.97
C THR A 111 4.83 15.61 15.66
N LEU A 112 5.04 15.64 16.99
CA LEU A 112 5.33 14.45 17.79
C LEU A 112 4.23 13.39 17.69
N GLY A 113 3.00 13.75 18.10
CA GLY A 113 1.88 12.83 18.20
C GLY A 113 1.52 12.22 16.85
N THR A 114 1.39 13.05 15.82
CA THR A 114 1.06 12.55 14.47
C THR A 114 2.21 11.79 13.81
N GLY A 115 3.46 12.15 14.10
CA GLY A 115 4.64 11.38 13.68
C GLY A 115 4.59 9.94 14.18
N VAL A 116 4.30 9.76 15.47
CA VAL A 116 4.11 8.43 16.08
C VAL A 116 2.91 7.71 15.47
N MET A 117 1.75 8.37 15.40
CA MET A 117 0.51 7.80 14.86
C MET A 117 0.66 7.32 13.41
N ARG A 118 1.46 8.01 12.59
CA ARG A 118 1.62 7.64 11.17
C ARG A 118 2.30 6.29 10.95
N ALA A 119 3.00 5.76 11.96
CA ALA A 119 3.65 4.46 11.90
C ALA A 119 2.68 3.27 12.09
N PHE A 120 1.47 3.52 12.60
CA PHE A 120 0.50 2.48 12.92
C PHE A 120 -0.39 2.16 11.71
N PRO A 121 -0.93 0.93 11.62
CA PRO A 121 -1.77 0.51 10.51
C PRO A 121 -3.12 1.25 10.49
N LEU A 122 -3.80 1.17 9.34
CA LEU A 122 -5.18 1.63 9.20
C LEU A 122 -6.10 0.88 10.17
N GLY A 123 -7.13 1.57 10.67
CA GLY A 123 -8.10 1.03 11.63
C GLY A 123 -7.60 1.00 13.08
N PHE A 124 -6.29 1.11 13.33
CA PHE A 124 -5.80 1.26 14.71
C PHE A 124 -6.26 2.61 15.30
N PRO A 125 -6.85 2.70 16.49
CA PRO A 125 -7.37 3.95 17.02
C PRO A 125 -6.29 5.05 17.21
N LYS A 126 -6.46 6.21 16.57
CA LYS A 126 -5.49 7.33 16.57
C LYS A 126 -6.22 8.68 16.70
N VAL A 127 -6.04 9.40 17.80
CA VAL A 127 -6.69 10.71 18.06
C VAL A 127 -5.65 11.78 18.43
N MET A 128 -5.60 12.87 17.68
CA MET A 128 -4.72 14.02 17.92
C MET A 128 -5.54 15.24 18.33
N ILE A 129 -5.36 15.75 19.55
CA ILE A 129 -5.96 17.01 20.00
C ILE A 129 -4.98 18.17 19.75
N THR A 130 -5.30 19.06 18.82
CA THR A 130 -4.31 20.03 18.31
C THR A 130 -4.88 21.42 18.07
N THR A 131 -4.05 22.44 18.25
CA THR A 131 -4.36 23.83 17.83
C THR A 131 -4.34 24.01 16.30
N LEU A 132 -3.86 23.01 15.56
CA LEU A 132 -3.75 23.01 14.10
C LEU A 132 -4.87 22.22 13.41
N GLY A 133 -5.89 21.77 14.15
CA GLY A 133 -6.96 20.93 13.60
C GLY A 133 -7.81 21.61 12.52
N SER A 134 -7.78 22.96 12.45
CA SER A 134 -8.48 23.77 11.44
C SER A 134 -7.51 24.42 10.43
N GLN A 135 -6.31 23.87 10.24
CA GLN A 135 -5.30 24.33 9.27
C GLN A 135 -5.07 23.26 8.18
N ASP A 136 -4.09 23.49 7.30
CA ASP A 136 -3.61 22.43 6.41
C ASP A 136 -2.97 21.30 7.25
N THR A 137 -3.65 20.16 7.28
CA THR A 137 -3.26 19.01 8.07
C THR A 137 -2.54 17.92 7.27
N ARG A 138 -2.30 18.14 5.96
CA ARG A 138 -1.76 17.11 5.05
C ARG A 138 -0.47 16.48 5.58
N ASN A 139 0.49 17.29 6.02
CA ASN A 139 1.80 16.79 6.50
C ASN A 139 1.71 16.12 7.89
N PHE A 140 0.62 16.32 8.63
CA PHE A 140 0.39 15.70 9.92
C PHE A 140 -0.37 14.37 9.77
N VAL A 141 -1.44 14.35 8.97
CA VAL A 141 -2.25 13.15 8.76
C VAL A 141 -1.56 12.18 7.79
N GLY A 142 -0.96 12.70 6.72
CA GLY A 142 -0.42 11.90 5.62
C GLY A 142 -1.50 11.03 4.97
N SER A 143 -1.19 9.76 4.76
CA SER A 143 -2.10 8.75 4.22
C SER A 143 -2.78 7.89 5.29
N ARG A 144 -2.98 8.42 6.50
CA ARG A 144 -3.52 7.67 7.65
C ARG A 144 -4.89 8.18 8.10
N ASP A 145 -5.59 7.33 8.83
CA ASP A 145 -6.88 7.58 9.50
C ASP A 145 -6.70 8.23 10.89
N ILE A 146 -5.93 9.32 10.96
CA ILE A 146 -5.73 10.08 12.20
C ILE A 146 -6.92 11.03 12.41
N LEU A 147 -7.63 10.89 13.54
CA LEU A 147 -8.67 11.83 13.92
C LEU A 147 -8.06 13.11 14.52
N MET A 148 -8.10 14.19 13.75
CA MET A 148 -7.64 15.51 14.20
C MET A 148 -8.78 16.25 14.90
N LEU A 149 -8.68 16.44 16.22
CA LEU A 149 -9.61 17.22 17.03
C LEU A 149 -9.03 18.61 17.27
N ASN A 150 -9.65 19.64 16.70
CA ASN A 150 -9.23 21.03 16.93
C ASN A 150 -9.45 21.44 18.40
N SER A 151 -8.41 21.95 19.07
CA SER A 151 -8.46 22.35 20.48
C SER A 151 -9.29 23.61 20.74
N VAL A 152 -9.65 24.34 19.69
CA VAL A 152 -10.39 25.63 19.69
C VAL A 152 -9.59 26.79 20.28
N SER A 153 -9.07 26.64 21.49
CA SER A 153 -8.14 27.57 22.12
C SER A 153 -6.74 26.97 22.19
N ASP A 154 -5.75 27.79 22.55
CA ASP A 154 -4.42 27.29 22.86
C ASP A 154 -4.48 26.30 24.05
N LEU A 155 -3.53 25.35 24.06
CA LEU A 155 -3.36 24.38 25.13
C LEU A 155 -2.34 24.95 26.12
N ALA A 156 -2.77 25.93 26.91
CA ALA A 156 -1.93 26.66 27.86
C ALA A 156 -2.57 26.61 29.27
N GLY A 157 -2.74 25.40 29.79
CA GLY A 157 -3.41 25.12 31.06
C GLY A 157 -4.90 24.82 30.90
N LEU A 158 -5.49 24.30 31.98
CA LEU A 158 -6.89 23.91 32.00
C LEU A 158 -7.82 25.10 32.22
N ASN A 159 -8.90 25.11 31.44
CA ASN A 159 -10.03 26.02 31.62
C ASN A 159 -11.31 25.34 31.12
N ARG A 160 -12.47 25.95 31.37
CA ARG A 160 -13.77 25.38 31.01
C ARG A 160 -13.93 24.98 29.54
N ILE A 161 -13.18 25.61 28.62
CA ILE A 161 -13.22 25.32 27.18
C ILE A 161 -12.27 24.17 26.88
N THR A 162 -11.00 24.29 27.28
CA THR A 162 -9.98 23.25 27.07
C THR A 162 -10.41 21.92 27.68
N GLU A 163 -10.95 21.91 28.90
CA GLU A 163 -11.45 20.69 29.56
C GLU A 163 -12.54 19.98 28.74
N ARG A 164 -13.50 20.73 28.19
CA ARG A 164 -14.57 20.15 27.35
C ARG A 164 -14.00 19.49 26.10
N VAL A 165 -13.02 20.12 25.47
CA VAL A 165 -12.40 19.58 24.25
C VAL A 165 -11.52 18.37 24.55
N LEU A 166 -10.69 18.45 25.60
CA LEU A 166 -9.87 17.32 26.07
C LEU A 166 -10.75 16.13 26.47
N HIS A 167 -11.86 16.37 27.16
CA HIS A 167 -12.84 15.34 27.53
C HIS A 167 -13.45 14.67 26.30
N ASN A 168 -13.79 15.44 25.25
CA ASN A 168 -14.29 14.87 24.00
C ASN A 168 -13.23 14.01 23.30
N GLY A 169 -11.98 14.46 23.23
CA GLY A 169 -10.88 13.69 22.65
C GLY A 169 -10.60 12.38 23.42
N ALA A 170 -10.61 12.43 24.75
CA ALA A 170 -10.46 11.26 25.60
C ALA A 170 -11.59 10.23 25.39
N ASN A 171 -12.85 10.69 25.29
CA ASN A 171 -13.97 9.79 25.03
C ASN A 171 -13.95 9.20 23.62
N ALA A 172 -13.45 9.95 22.62
CA ALA A 172 -13.29 9.44 21.27
C ALA A 172 -12.32 8.25 21.24
N ILE A 173 -11.11 8.39 21.78
CA ILE A 173 -10.14 7.29 21.79
C ILE A 173 -10.60 6.13 22.68
N LEU A 174 -11.29 6.41 23.79
CA LEU A 174 -11.87 5.39 24.65
C LEU A 174 -12.88 4.52 23.89
N ALA A 175 -13.79 5.13 23.13
CA ALA A 175 -14.78 4.39 22.37
C ALA A 175 -14.11 3.57 21.25
N MET A 176 -13.19 4.18 20.51
CA MET A 176 -12.47 3.52 19.42
C MET A 176 -11.60 2.34 19.90
N SER A 177 -10.98 2.44 21.08
CA SER A 177 -10.11 1.37 21.63
C SER A 177 -10.87 0.17 22.19
N LYS A 178 -12.15 0.33 22.56
CA LYS A 178 -12.99 -0.76 23.07
C LYS A 178 -13.63 -1.60 21.98
N VAL A 179 -13.80 -1.05 20.78
CA VAL A 179 -14.47 -1.72 19.67
C VAL A 179 -13.45 -2.03 18.59
N ARG A 180 -13.07 -3.30 18.47
CA ARG A 180 -12.23 -3.74 17.35
C ARG A 180 -13.11 -4.05 16.15
N TYR A 181 -12.81 -3.41 15.02
CA TYR A 181 -13.30 -3.87 13.74
C TYR A 181 -12.69 -5.25 13.47
N ILE A 182 -13.55 -6.26 13.29
CA ILE A 182 -13.14 -7.60 12.85
C ILE A 182 -13.62 -7.72 11.43
N ASP A 183 -12.67 -7.75 10.49
CA ASP A 183 -13.00 -7.98 9.10
C ASP A 183 -13.38 -9.44 8.89
N ASN A 184 -14.66 -9.69 8.63
CA ASN A 184 -15.19 -11.02 8.37
C ASN A 184 -15.20 -11.37 6.87
N GLN A 185 -14.66 -10.52 5.99
CA GLN A 185 -14.72 -10.67 4.53
C GLN A 185 -13.37 -10.72 3.79
N LEU A 186 -12.26 -11.03 4.49
CA LEU A 186 -10.89 -11.21 3.95
C LEU A 186 -10.70 -12.30 2.86
N SER A 187 -11.77 -12.81 2.25
CA SER A 187 -11.73 -13.93 1.30
C SER A 187 -11.78 -13.53 -0.17
N LYS A 188 -12.16 -12.30 -0.50
CA LYS A 188 -12.22 -11.84 -1.90
C LYS A 188 -10.88 -11.26 -2.33
N PRO A 189 -10.45 -11.52 -3.57
CA PRO A 189 -9.22 -10.93 -4.08
C PRO A 189 -9.36 -9.41 -4.20
N LEU A 190 -8.29 -8.68 -3.90
CA LEU A 190 -8.30 -7.23 -3.80
C LEU A 190 -7.64 -6.58 -5.02
N ALA A 191 -8.38 -5.68 -5.68
CA ALA A 191 -7.91 -4.90 -6.81
C ALA A 191 -7.80 -3.42 -6.43
N PHE A 192 -6.63 -2.83 -6.61
CA PHE A 192 -6.44 -1.40 -6.47
C PHE A 192 -6.55 -0.72 -7.83
N LEU A 193 -7.27 0.41 -7.86
CA LEU A 193 -7.51 1.20 -9.07
C LEU A 193 -7.23 2.67 -8.79
N THR A 194 -6.33 3.30 -9.55
CA THR A 194 -6.21 4.78 -9.52
C THR A 194 -7.17 5.43 -10.51
N THR A 195 -7.59 6.67 -10.27
CA THR A 195 -8.42 7.43 -11.22
C THR A 195 -8.35 8.94 -10.98
N MET A 196 -8.87 9.70 -11.93
CA MET A 196 -9.26 11.11 -11.77
C MET A 196 -10.56 11.37 -12.54
N GLY A 197 -11.20 12.52 -12.29
CA GLY A 197 -12.42 12.93 -12.98
C GLY A 197 -12.37 12.78 -14.52
N PRO A 198 -11.29 13.19 -15.22
CA PRO A 198 -11.16 13.02 -16.67
C PRO A 198 -11.07 11.57 -17.18
N LEU A 199 -11.07 10.57 -16.31
CA LEU A 199 -10.98 9.14 -16.60
C LEU A 199 -12.21 8.38 -16.09
N GLU A 200 -13.23 9.08 -15.58
CA GLU A 200 -14.32 8.45 -14.83
C GLU A 200 -15.08 7.40 -15.66
N ALA A 201 -15.21 7.60 -16.97
CA ALA A 201 -15.85 6.63 -17.86
C ALA A 201 -15.13 5.26 -17.83
N SER A 202 -13.80 5.25 -18.02
CA SER A 202 -12.99 4.03 -17.98
C SER A 202 -12.88 3.47 -16.56
N ALA A 203 -12.69 4.30 -15.55
CA ALA A 203 -12.62 3.86 -14.15
C ALA A 203 -13.93 3.24 -13.65
N ALA A 204 -15.09 3.79 -14.04
CA ALA A 204 -16.39 3.21 -13.72
C ALA A 204 -16.60 1.86 -14.42
N ALA A 205 -16.19 1.74 -15.68
CA ALA A 205 -16.26 0.47 -16.41
C ALA A 205 -15.37 -0.60 -15.77
N LEU A 206 -14.12 -0.26 -15.42
CA LEU A 206 -13.18 -1.16 -14.76
C LEU A 206 -13.69 -1.65 -13.40
N ARG A 207 -14.20 -0.76 -12.54
CA ARG A 207 -14.81 -1.14 -11.26
C ARG A 207 -15.90 -2.20 -11.44
N ARG A 208 -16.81 -2.01 -12.39
CA ARG A 208 -17.89 -2.96 -12.67
C ARG A 208 -17.35 -4.30 -13.20
N ARG A 209 -16.38 -4.27 -14.13
CA ARG A 209 -15.82 -5.48 -14.75
C ARG A 209 -15.00 -6.30 -13.76
N LEU A 210 -14.09 -5.66 -13.01
CA LEU A 210 -13.35 -6.29 -11.92
C LEU A 210 -14.28 -6.89 -10.86
N GLY A 211 -15.34 -6.18 -10.48
CA GLY A 211 -16.34 -6.71 -9.55
C GLY A 211 -17.04 -7.97 -10.07
N LYS A 212 -17.35 -8.06 -11.37
CA LYS A 212 -17.90 -9.27 -12.00
C LYS A 212 -16.91 -10.45 -12.00
N LEU A 213 -15.60 -10.16 -11.97
CA LEU A 213 -14.55 -11.16 -11.82
C LEU A 213 -14.31 -11.58 -10.37
N GLY A 214 -15.10 -11.04 -9.43
CA GLY A 214 -15.04 -11.39 -8.01
C GLY A 214 -14.08 -10.54 -7.19
N PHE A 215 -13.41 -9.54 -7.79
CA PHE A 215 -12.54 -8.64 -7.06
C PHE A 215 -13.34 -7.65 -6.20
N GLU A 216 -12.84 -7.40 -5.00
CA GLU A 216 -13.14 -6.17 -4.29
C GLU A 216 -12.25 -5.04 -4.86
N VAL A 217 -12.84 -3.90 -5.20
CA VAL A 217 -12.11 -2.81 -5.87
C VAL A 217 -12.00 -1.60 -4.95
N VAL A 218 -10.78 -1.25 -4.57
CA VAL A 218 -10.47 -0.01 -3.83
C VAL A 218 -9.97 1.02 -4.82
N THR A 219 -10.63 2.18 -4.83
CA THR A 219 -10.32 3.26 -5.79
C THR A 219 -9.61 4.42 -5.11
N PHE A 220 -8.51 4.85 -5.71
CA PHE A 220 -7.68 5.95 -5.22
C PHE A 220 -7.72 7.13 -6.19
N HIS A 221 -8.13 8.29 -5.71
CA HIS A 221 -8.11 9.50 -6.51
C HIS A 221 -6.67 10.05 -6.59
N SER A 222 -6.11 10.19 -7.79
CA SER A 222 -4.74 10.67 -8.00
C SER A 222 -4.56 12.18 -7.73
N ILE A 223 -4.68 12.60 -6.48
CA ILE A 223 -4.53 13.99 -6.00
C ILE A 223 -3.33 14.17 -5.05
N GLY A 224 -2.32 13.32 -5.21
CA GLY A 224 -1.14 13.21 -4.37
C GLY A 224 -1.38 12.24 -3.22
N THR A 225 -2.36 12.54 -2.35
CA THR A 225 -2.65 11.67 -1.19
C THR A 225 -3.18 10.29 -1.60
N GLY A 226 -3.92 10.18 -2.71
CA GLY A 226 -4.47 8.89 -3.12
C GLY A 226 -3.39 7.93 -3.60
N GLY A 227 -2.45 8.38 -4.45
CA GLY A 227 -1.30 7.57 -4.82
C GLY A 227 -0.42 7.22 -3.63
N GLU A 228 -0.13 8.19 -2.74
CA GLU A 228 0.66 7.95 -1.54
C GLU A 228 0.00 6.89 -0.62
N ALA A 229 -1.33 6.96 -0.45
CA ALA A 229 -2.09 5.97 0.30
C ALA A 229 -2.04 4.60 -0.37
N MET A 230 -2.23 4.53 -1.69
CA MET A 230 -2.17 3.27 -2.44
C MET A 230 -0.80 2.60 -2.29
N GLU A 231 0.30 3.32 -2.52
CA GLU A 231 1.66 2.76 -2.39
C GLU A 231 1.90 2.19 -0.99
N LYS A 232 1.40 2.87 0.05
CA LYS A 232 1.53 2.40 1.43
C LYS A 232 0.67 1.17 1.71
N MET A 233 -0.59 1.20 1.30
CA MET A 233 -1.53 0.09 1.49
C MET A 233 -1.10 -1.18 0.77
N ILE A 234 -0.43 -1.08 -0.39
CA ILE A 234 0.12 -2.25 -1.08
C ILE A 234 1.10 -3.06 -0.19
N SER A 235 1.80 -2.40 0.74
CA SER A 235 2.71 -3.08 1.66
C SER A 235 2.04 -3.63 2.93
N GLU A 236 0.80 -3.22 3.19
CA GLU A 236 0.06 -3.53 4.43
C GLU A 236 -1.07 -4.54 4.19
N GLU A 237 -1.62 -4.55 2.97
CA GLU A 237 -2.75 -5.38 2.56
C GLU A 237 -2.31 -6.46 1.55
N SER A 238 -3.03 -7.57 1.53
CA SER A 238 -2.83 -8.64 0.53
C SER A 238 -3.48 -8.23 -0.81
N VAL A 239 -2.82 -7.35 -1.56
CA VAL A 239 -3.29 -6.87 -2.86
C VAL A 239 -3.00 -7.88 -3.97
N ASP A 240 -4.03 -8.25 -4.73
CA ASP A 240 -3.91 -9.25 -5.81
C ASP A 240 -3.54 -8.64 -7.15
N VAL A 241 -4.13 -7.49 -7.48
CA VAL A 241 -3.89 -6.78 -8.74
C VAL A 241 -3.91 -5.27 -8.55
N VAL A 242 -3.11 -4.58 -9.36
CA VAL A 242 -3.14 -3.11 -9.44
C VAL A 242 -3.44 -2.68 -10.87
N VAL A 243 -4.44 -1.84 -11.04
CA VAL A 243 -4.74 -1.11 -12.27
C VAL A 243 -4.44 0.35 -12.03
N ASP A 244 -3.23 0.75 -12.39
CA ASP A 244 -2.81 2.13 -12.26
C ASP A 244 -3.22 2.92 -13.50
N LEU A 245 -4.52 3.23 -13.56
CA LEU A 245 -5.13 3.91 -14.70
C LEU A 245 -4.68 5.37 -14.83
N SER A 246 -4.37 6.03 -13.70
CA SER A 246 -3.97 7.43 -13.62
C SER A 246 -2.59 7.61 -12.99
N LEU A 247 -1.62 8.03 -13.82
CA LEU A 247 -0.22 8.27 -13.46
C LEU A 247 0.13 9.76 -13.31
N HIS A 248 -0.88 10.62 -13.22
CA HIS A 248 -0.77 12.08 -13.04
C HIS A 248 0.16 12.52 -11.91
N GLU A 249 0.16 11.82 -10.79
CA GLU A 249 0.97 12.22 -9.63
C GLU A 249 2.47 12.06 -9.91
N LEU A 250 2.85 11.16 -10.83
CA LEU A 250 4.23 10.99 -11.27
C LEU A 250 4.71 12.23 -12.05
N THR A 251 3.88 12.76 -12.95
CA THR A 251 4.22 13.99 -13.69
C THR A 251 4.19 15.21 -12.77
N SER A 252 3.19 15.32 -11.90
CA SER A 252 3.05 16.41 -10.94
C SER A 252 4.29 16.56 -10.05
N ARG A 253 4.82 15.47 -9.49
CA ARG A 253 6.04 15.51 -8.69
C ARG A 253 7.25 16.08 -9.43
N HIS A 254 7.45 15.67 -10.69
CA HIS A 254 8.68 15.98 -11.42
C HIS A 254 8.63 17.33 -12.13
N PHE A 255 7.44 17.85 -12.39
CA PHE A 255 7.25 19.08 -13.17
C PHE A 255 6.52 20.19 -12.41
N GLY A 256 6.36 20.06 -11.08
CA GLY A 256 5.84 21.13 -10.22
C GLY A 256 4.31 21.26 -10.21
N GLY A 257 3.59 20.15 -10.45
CA GLY A 257 2.15 20.08 -10.24
C GLY A 257 1.77 20.08 -8.75
N ALA A 258 0.51 20.39 -8.46
CA ALA A 258 -0.02 20.52 -7.10
C ALA A 258 -0.20 19.16 -6.38
N PHE A 259 -0.21 18.05 -7.12
CA PHE A 259 -0.57 16.73 -6.61
C PHE A 259 0.65 15.79 -6.57
N ASP A 260 1.51 15.96 -5.56
CA ASP A 260 2.67 15.10 -5.33
C ASP A 260 2.33 13.92 -4.40
N ALA A 261 2.52 12.69 -4.89
CA ALA A 261 2.33 11.45 -4.13
C ALA A 261 3.61 10.94 -3.47
N GLY A 262 4.68 11.72 -3.47
CA GLY A 262 5.96 11.37 -2.88
C GLY A 262 6.88 10.56 -3.81
N PRO A 263 8.12 10.29 -3.37
CA PRO A 263 9.15 9.66 -4.19
C PRO A 263 8.91 8.18 -4.50
N ASN A 264 7.92 7.56 -3.86
CA ASN A 264 7.63 6.14 -3.97
C ASN A 264 6.52 5.81 -4.96
N ARG A 265 5.92 6.80 -5.61
CA ARG A 265 4.88 6.58 -6.62
C ARG A 265 5.37 5.62 -7.73
N CYS A 266 4.52 4.66 -8.06
CA CYS A 266 4.71 3.53 -8.98
C CYS A 266 5.77 2.51 -8.56
N LYS A 267 6.03 2.31 -7.26
CA LYS A 267 7.09 1.37 -6.82
C LYS A 267 6.58 0.15 -6.07
N ALA A 268 5.60 0.31 -5.18
CA ALA A 268 5.24 -0.72 -4.23
C ALA A 268 4.76 -2.00 -4.92
N ALA A 269 3.79 -1.88 -5.83
CA ALA A 269 3.26 -3.03 -6.57
C ALA A 269 4.31 -3.72 -7.45
N ILE A 270 5.12 -2.90 -8.14
CA ILE A 270 6.17 -3.37 -9.05
C ILE A 270 7.24 -4.17 -8.28
N ARG A 271 7.71 -3.64 -7.14
CA ARG A 271 8.70 -4.30 -6.28
C ARG A 271 8.14 -5.54 -5.60
N ALA A 272 6.89 -5.50 -5.16
CA ALA A 272 6.19 -6.65 -4.58
C ALA A 272 5.89 -7.75 -5.61
N GLY A 273 6.04 -7.47 -6.91
CA GLY A 273 5.74 -8.41 -7.98
C GLY A 273 4.23 -8.66 -8.15
N ILE A 274 3.40 -7.73 -7.71
CA ILE A 274 1.95 -7.79 -7.88
C ILE A 274 1.63 -7.52 -9.38
N PRO A 275 0.78 -8.34 -10.03
CA PRO A 275 0.27 -8.08 -11.37
C PRO A 275 -0.23 -6.64 -11.50
N THR A 276 0.45 -5.88 -12.35
CA THR A 276 0.20 -4.44 -12.47
C THR A 276 -0.05 -4.06 -13.93
N VAL A 277 -1.21 -3.46 -14.20
CA VAL A 277 -1.47 -2.75 -15.46
C VAL A 277 -1.24 -1.27 -15.25
N LEU A 278 -0.33 -0.70 -16.02
CA LEU A 278 0.01 0.71 -16.04
C LEU A 278 -0.62 1.34 -17.29
N VAL A 279 -1.26 2.49 -17.10
CA VAL A 279 -1.81 3.32 -18.18
C VAL A 279 -1.36 4.75 -17.94
N PRO A 280 -0.90 5.51 -18.96
CA PRO A 280 -0.40 6.87 -18.77
C PRO A 280 -1.53 7.89 -18.60
N GLY A 281 -2.63 7.51 -17.94
CA GLY A 281 -3.81 8.35 -17.82
C GLY A 281 -3.54 9.62 -17.03
N SER A 282 -4.17 10.72 -17.45
CA SER A 282 -3.94 12.09 -16.97
C SER A 282 -2.50 12.60 -17.03
N MET A 283 -1.55 11.88 -17.64
CA MET A 283 -0.18 12.40 -17.75
C MET A 283 -0.08 13.56 -18.74
N ASP A 284 -1.10 13.78 -19.57
CA ASP A 284 -1.23 14.86 -20.55
C ASP A 284 -1.48 16.24 -19.92
N PHE A 285 -1.65 16.33 -18.61
CA PHE A 285 -1.72 17.61 -17.89
C PHE A 285 -1.13 17.56 -16.48
N LEU A 286 -0.79 18.72 -15.93
CA LEU A 286 -0.45 18.96 -14.53
C LEU A 286 -1.61 19.69 -13.87
N ALA A 287 -2.04 19.23 -12.70
CA ALA A 287 -2.96 20.01 -11.89
C ALA A 287 -2.18 21.12 -11.19
N SER A 288 -2.73 22.32 -11.15
CA SER A 288 -2.13 23.49 -10.53
C SER A 288 -3.22 24.30 -9.83
N GLY A 289 -2.82 25.36 -9.13
CA GLY A 289 -3.72 26.23 -8.37
C GLY A 289 -4.65 27.11 -9.24
N PRO A 290 -5.08 28.26 -8.71
CA PRO A 290 -5.89 29.21 -9.44
C PRO A 290 -5.20 29.67 -10.73
N LEU A 291 -5.98 29.89 -11.79
CA LEU A 291 -5.46 30.13 -13.15
C LEU A 291 -4.40 31.23 -13.23
N ASP A 292 -4.57 32.33 -12.49
CA ASP A 292 -3.63 33.45 -12.51
C ASP A 292 -2.27 33.10 -11.90
N GLN A 293 -2.25 32.23 -10.89
CA GLN A 293 -1.01 31.69 -10.32
C GLN A 293 -0.41 30.66 -11.28
N THR A 294 -1.23 29.78 -11.84
CA THR A 294 -0.81 28.77 -12.80
C THR A 294 -0.13 29.37 -14.02
N LYS A 295 -0.67 30.46 -14.59
CA LYS A 295 -0.06 31.17 -15.73
C LYS A 295 1.31 31.77 -15.40
N LYS A 296 1.56 32.12 -14.13
CA LYS A 296 2.88 32.60 -13.68
C LYS A 296 3.86 31.43 -13.53
N SER A 297 3.42 30.31 -12.98
CA SER A 297 4.25 29.12 -12.78
C SER A 297 4.56 28.38 -14.08
N PHE A 298 3.67 28.43 -15.07
CA PHE A 298 3.76 27.68 -16.32
C PHE A 298 3.50 28.58 -17.54
N PRO A 299 4.30 29.61 -17.79
CA PRO A 299 4.02 30.61 -18.83
C PRO A 299 3.96 30.00 -20.24
N GLY A 300 3.03 30.49 -21.07
CA GLY A 300 2.92 30.09 -22.49
C GLY A 300 2.33 28.70 -22.74
N ARG A 301 1.82 28.01 -21.72
CA ARG A 301 1.25 26.66 -21.86
C ARG A 301 -0.22 26.67 -22.29
N LYS A 302 -0.76 25.50 -22.64
CA LYS A 302 -2.21 25.29 -22.79
C LYS A 302 -2.83 25.11 -21.41
N TYR A 303 -3.95 25.78 -21.14
CA TYR A 303 -4.61 25.75 -19.84
C TYR A 303 -6.08 25.35 -19.97
N HIS A 304 -6.60 24.70 -18.94
CA HIS A 304 -8.02 24.47 -18.73
C HIS A 304 -8.38 24.89 -17.30
N LYS A 305 -9.29 25.86 -17.16
CA LYS A 305 -9.80 26.28 -15.85
C LYS A 305 -10.82 25.25 -15.38
N HIS A 306 -10.47 24.46 -14.37
CA HIS A 306 -11.36 23.43 -13.84
C HIS A 306 -12.37 24.02 -12.84
N ASN A 307 -11.91 24.82 -11.89
CA ASN A 307 -12.76 25.55 -10.96
C ASN A 307 -12.07 26.82 -10.45
N ALA A 308 -12.59 27.45 -9.39
CA ALA A 308 -12.00 28.66 -8.81
C ALA A 308 -10.62 28.44 -8.17
N HIS A 309 -10.34 27.21 -7.71
CA HIS A 309 -9.14 26.85 -6.96
C HIS A 309 -8.11 26.08 -7.79
N PHE A 310 -8.53 25.40 -8.86
CA PHE A 310 -7.67 24.52 -9.65
C PHE A 310 -7.78 24.74 -11.15
N SER A 311 -6.64 24.59 -11.80
CA SER A 311 -6.47 24.61 -13.26
C SER A 311 -5.64 23.42 -13.71
N ALA A 312 -5.85 22.94 -14.93
CA ALA A 312 -5.00 21.95 -15.59
C ALA A 312 -4.10 22.65 -16.61
N VAL A 313 -2.83 22.25 -16.66
CA VAL A 313 -1.81 22.73 -17.60
C VAL A 313 -1.38 21.57 -18.47
N GLY A 314 -1.58 21.65 -19.79
CA GLY A 314 -1.20 20.54 -20.69
C GLY A 314 0.30 20.30 -20.66
N THR A 315 0.75 19.05 -20.45
CA THR A 315 2.17 18.67 -20.46
C THR A 315 2.80 18.84 -21.83
N THR A 316 4.13 19.00 -21.91
CA THR A 316 4.85 18.98 -23.19
C THR A 316 5.23 17.55 -23.58
N PRO A 317 5.52 17.30 -24.88
CA PRO A 317 6.09 16.03 -25.31
C PRO A 317 7.40 15.67 -24.59
N ASP A 318 8.25 16.65 -24.25
CA ASP A 318 9.50 16.41 -23.52
C ASP A 318 9.27 16.00 -22.06
N GLU A 319 8.30 16.62 -21.38
CA GLU A 319 7.87 16.21 -20.04
C GLU A 319 7.32 14.78 -20.06
N LEU A 320 6.53 14.42 -21.08
CA LEU A 320 6.01 13.07 -21.26
C LEU A 320 7.12 12.05 -21.54
N ARG A 321 8.13 12.39 -22.35
CA ARG A 321 9.32 11.53 -22.56
C ARG A 321 10.04 11.28 -21.24
N LYS A 322 10.29 12.34 -20.46
CA LYS A 322 10.97 12.21 -19.17
C LYS A 322 10.17 11.38 -18.17
N ALA A 323 8.84 11.54 -18.15
CA ALA A 323 7.98 10.75 -17.29
C ALA A 323 7.95 9.26 -17.72
N ALA A 324 7.97 8.98 -19.01
CA ALA A 324 8.09 7.64 -19.57
C ALA A 324 9.40 6.95 -19.15
N GLU A 325 10.53 7.67 -19.22
CA GLU A 325 11.83 7.17 -18.75
C GLU A 325 11.79 6.81 -17.26
N ILE A 326 11.26 7.70 -16.42
CA ILE A 326 11.14 7.48 -14.98
C ILE A 326 10.25 6.25 -14.70
N LEU A 327 9.12 6.12 -15.39
CA LEU A 327 8.23 4.98 -15.22
C LEU A 327 8.89 3.67 -15.66
N ALA A 328 9.61 3.68 -16.78
CA ALA A 328 10.36 2.52 -17.27
C ALA A 328 11.47 2.10 -16.29
N GLU A 329 12.19 3.07 -15.71
CA GLU A 329 13.15 2.82 -14.62
C GLU A 329 12.47 2.11 -13.43
N ARG A 330 11.27 2.54 -13.01
CA ARG A 330 10.53 1.84 -11.95
C ARG A 330 10.17 0.41 -12.36
N CYS A 331 9.65 0.22 -13.57
CA CYS A 331 9.28 -1.09 -14.09
C CYS A 331 10.48 -2.07 -14.10
N ASN A 332 11.67 -1.56 -14.40
CA ASN A 332 12.92 -2.32 -14.40
C ASN A 332 13.34 -2.82 -13.00
N GLU A 333 12.87 -2.20 -11.91
CA GLU A 333 13.15 -2.63 -10.53
C GLU A 333 12.29 -3.84 -10.09
N GLY A 334 11.22 -4.17 -10.82
CA GLY A 334 10.28 -5.23 -10.44
C GLY A 334 10.64 -6.61 -10.97
N THR A 335 9.90 -7.63 -10.50
CA THR A 335 10.02 -9.02 -11.01
C THR A 335 8.69 -9.65 -11.42
N GLY A 336 7.56 -9.04 -11.05
CA GLY A 336 6.22 -9.54 -11.38
C GLY A 336 5.74 -9.20 -12.80
N PRO A 337 4.56 -9.70 -13.20
CA PRO A 337 3.91 -9.37 -14.47
C PRO A 337 3.52 -7.89 -14.51
N ILE A 338 3.89 -7.23 -15.61
CA ILE A 338 3.53 -5.84 -15.86
C ILE A 338 2.96 -5.74 -17.28
N ALA A 339 1.91 -4.95 -17.45
CA ALA A 339 1.51 -4.44 -18.75
C ALA A 339 1.58 -2.93 -18.73
N MET A 340 2.04 -2.36 -19.84
CA MET A 340 1.95 -0.95 -20.11
C MET A 340 1.10 -0.77 -21.37
N LEU A 341 -0.08 -0.19 -21.20
CA LEU A 341 -1.04 0.03 -22.30
C LEU A 341 -1.16 1.53 -22.56
N VAL A 342 -0.80 1.96 -23.77
CA VAL A 342 -0.79 3.37 -24.16
C VAL A 342 -1.98 3.68 -25.07
N PRO A 343 -2.95 4.53 -24.64
CA PRO A 343 -4.05 4.96 -25.49
C PRO A 343 -3.59 6.09 -26.41
N MET A 344 -3.42 5.77 -27.70
CA MET A 344 -2.81 6.66 -28.69
C MET A 344 -3.68 7.87 -29.06
N LYS A 345 -4.97 7.90 -28.70
CA LYS A 345 -5.87 9.02 -29.01
C LYS A 345 -6.09 9.99 -27.85
N GLY A 346 -5.39 9.82 -26.72
CA GLY A 346 -5.45 10.74 -25.59
C GLY A 346 -5.43 10.04 -24.24
N PHE A 347 -4.82 10.70 -23.25
CA PHE A 347 -4.59 10.17 -21.90
C PHE A 347 -5.65 10.64 -20.89
N SER A 348 -6.48 11.60 -21.25
CA SER A 348 -7.56 12.10 -20.42
C SER A 348 -8.65 12.70 -21.30
N GLU A 349 -9.84 12.93 -20.72
CA GLU A 349 -10.89 13.66 -21.44
C GLU A 349 -10.43 15.05 -21.91
N PHE A 350 -9.47 15.71 -21.26
CA PHE A 350 -8.95 17.00 -21.71
C PHE A 350 -8.03 16.91 -22.92
N GLY A 351 -7.39 15.75 -23.10
CA GLY A 351 -6.52 15.42 -24.22
C GLY A 351 -7.22 14.71 -25.36
N ARG A 352 -8.56 14.69 -25.41
CA ARG A 352 -9.33 14.20 -26.55
C ARG A 352 -9.23 15.18 -27.73
N GLU A 353 -9.21 14.67 -28.96
CA GLU A 353 -9.29 15.50 -30.17
C GLU A 353 -10.47 16.50 -30.08
N GLY A 354 -10.18 17.77 -30.36
CA GLY A 354 -11.14 18.88 -30.24
C GLY A 354 -11.18 19.56 -28.87
N HIS A 355 -10.52 19.02 -27.84
CA HIS A 355 -10.46 19.64 -26.51
C HIS A 355 -9.22 20.53 -26.32
N HIS A 356 -9.26 21.40 -25.30
CA HIS A 356 -8.27 22.47 -25.09
C HIS A 356 -6.84 21.99 -24.81
N LEU A 357 -6.67 20.79 -24.23
CA LEU A 357 -5.35 20.22 -23.92
C LEU A 357 -4.92 19.17 -24.93
N PHE A 358 -5.65 19.00 -26.04
CA PHE A 358 -5.29 18.05 -27.10
C PHE A 358 -3.88 18.33 -27.63
N ASP A 359 -3.04 17.31 -27.59
CA ASP A 359 -1.72 17.29 -28.21
C ASP A 359 -1.46 15.92 -28.86
N PRO A 360 -1.57 15.79 -30.19
CA PRO A 360 -1.38 14.52 -30.88
C PRO A 360 0.08 14.02 -30.82
N ALA A 361 1.05 14.90 -30.47
CA ALA A 361 2.45 14.50 -30.33
C ALA A 361 2.75 13.84 -28.96
N GLY A 362 1.87 14.02 -27.97
CA GLY A 362 2.09 13.52 -26.60
C GLY A 362 2.16 12.00 -26.51
N PRO A 363 1.10 11.25 -26.89
CA PRO A 363 1.10 9.78 -26.78
C PRO A 363 2.24 9.08 -27.53
N PRO A 364 2.59 9.45 -28.79
CA PRO A 364 3.75 8.90 -29.48
C PRO A 364 5.07 9.17 -28.74
N ALA A 365 5.28 10.41 -28.27
CA ALA A 365 6.50 10.79 -27.56
C ALA A 365 6.69 9.98 -26.26
N PHE A 366 5.61 9.77 -25.51
CA PHE A 366 5.61 8.89 -24.34
C PHE A 366 5.95 7.45 -24.72
N ALA A 367 5.25 6.88 -25.71
CA ALA A 367 5.40 5.49 -26.10
C ALA A 367 6.81 5.15 -26.60
N GLU A 368 7.39 6.02 -27.42
CA GLU A 368 8.76 5.85 -27.94
C GLU A 368 9.79 5.87 -26.81
N ALA A 369 9.70 6.88 -25.92
CA ALA A 369 10.62 7.00 -24.78
C ALA A 369 10.51 5.81 -23.83
N PHE A 370 9.29 5.36 -23.52
CA PHE A 370 9.07 4.19 -22.67
C PHE A 370 9.70 2.93 -23.29
N ARG A 371 9.44 2.69 -24.59
CA ARG A 371 9.98 1.54 -25.34
C ARG A 371 11.51 1.50 -25.32
N LYS A 372 12.15 2.67 -25.42
CA LYS A 372 13.61 2.79 -25.41
C LYS A 372 14.21 2.56 -24.03
N ALA A 373 13.50 2.97 -22.97
CA ALA A 373 14.00 2.91 -21.59
C ALA A 373 13.70 1.59 -20.87
N ILE A 374 12.65 0.87 -21.26
CA ILE A 374 12.30 -0.42 -20.66
C ILE A 374 13.33 -1.48 -21.07
N LYS A 375 13.86 -2.20 -20.07
CA LYS A 375 14.87 -3.26 -20.24
C LYS A 375 14.31 -4.65 -19.95
N ARG A 376 13.16 -4.73 -19.29
CA ARG A 376 12.45 -5.98 -19.00
C ARG A 376 11.48 -6.33 -20.13
N ASP A 377 11.32 -7.62 -20.35
CA ASP A 377 10.23 -8.12 -21.17
C ASP A 377 8.92 -7.99 -20.38
N ILE A 378 8.06 -7.09 -20.84
CA ILE A 378 6.73 -6.81 -20.26
C ILE A 378 5.71 -6.76 -21.39
N HIS A 379 4.42 -6.88 -21.07
CA HIS A 379 3.38 -6.69 -22.07
C HIS A 379 3.22 -5.20 -22.40
N PHE A 380 3.84 -4.72 -23.48
CA PHE A 380 3.77 -3.33 -23.89
C PHE A 380 3.01 -3.17 -25.21
N GLU A 381 1.93 -2.38 -25.19
CA GLU A 381 1.07 -2.19 -26.36
C GLU A 381 0.64 -0.73 -26.53
N CYS A 382 0.69 -0.25 -27.78
CA CYS A 382 0.17 1.05 -28.18
C CYS A 382 -1.15 0.83 -28.91
N LEU A 383 -2.25 1.32 -28.35
CA LEU A 383 -3.60 0.99 -28.79
C LEU A 383 -4.27 2.19 -29.48
N PRO A 384 -4.99 2.01 -30.61
CA PRO A 384 -5.55 3.09 -31.41
C PRO A 384 -6.87 3.66 -30.82
N TYR A 385 -6.93 3.76 -29.50
CA TYR A 385 -8.11 4.18 -28.74
C TYR A 385 -7.79 5.39 -27.85
N HIS A 386 -8.84 6.09 -27.44
CA HIS A 386 -8.77 7.06 -26.36
C HIS A 386 -8.96 6.31 -25.03
N ILE A 387 -8.36 6.80 -23.95
CA ILE A 387 -8.38 6.12 -22.63
C ILE A 387 -9.79 5.77 -22.13
N ASN A 388 -10.77 6.63 -22.43
CA ASN A 388 -12.18 6.48 -22.03
C ASN A 388 -13.04 5.67 -23.01
N ASP A 389 -12.46 5.12 -24.09
CA ASP A 389 -13.22 4.29 -25.01
C ASP A 389 -13.37 2.87 -24.42
N ASP A 390 -14.56 2.27 -24.54
CA ASP A 390 -14.83 0.93 -24.02
C ASP A 390 -13.87 -0.14 -24.56
N ALA A 391 -13.44 -0.01 -25.83
CA ALA A 391 -12.45 -0.91 -26.44
C ALA A 391 -11.07 -0.83 -25.76
N PHE A 392 -10.70 0.32 -25.19
CA PHE A 392 -9.47 0.43 -24.40
C PHE A 392 -9.63 -0.26 -23.04
N VAL A 393 -10.81 -0.16 -22.42
CA VAL A 393 -11.14 -0.89 -21.19
C VAL A 393 -11.12 -2.40 -21.42
N ASP A 394 -11.63 -2.88 -22.56
CA ASP A 394 -11.55 -4.30 -22.96
C ASP A 394 -10.10 -4.78 -23.04
N ALA A 395 -9.18 -3.94 -23.52
CA ALA A 395 -7.76 -4.27 -23.61
C ALA A 395 -7.11 -4.36 -22.21
N ILE A 396 -7.45 -3.45 -21.29
CA ILE A 396 -7.00 -3.53 -19.89
C ILE A 396 -7.47 -4.83 -19.24
N GLU A 397 -8.75 -5.16 -19.39
CA GLU A 397 -9.32 -6.41 -18.85
C GLU A 397 -8.64 -7.65 -19.44
N THR A 398 -8.38 -7.64 -20.76
CA THR A 398 -7.67 -8.73 -21.43
C THR A 398 -6.25 -8.89 -20.91
N ALA A 399 -5.52 -7.79 -20.71
CA ALA A 399 -4.18 -7.83 -20.15
C ALA A 399 -4.17 -8.36 -18.71
N LEU A 400 -5.11 -7.91 -17.87
CA LEU A 400 -5.30 -8.41 -16.51
C LEU A 400 -5.61 -9.90 -16.48
N HIS A 401 -6.58 -10.35 -17.29
CA HIS A 401 -6.93 -11.76 -17.38
C HIS A 401 -5.72 -12.62 -17.72
N LYS A 402 -4.91 -12.21 -18.70
CA LYS A 402 -3.68 -12.92 -19.03
C LYS A 402 -2.76 -13.02 -17.81
N MET A 403 -2.51 -11.92 -17.09
CA MET A 403 -1.63 -11.92 -15.91
C MET A 403 -2.14 -12.75 -14.74
N VAL A 404 -3.44 -12.68 -14.45
CA VAL A 404 -4.06 -13.38 -13.32
C VAL A 404 -4.19 -14.87 -13.60
N LEU A 405 -4.51 -15.27 -14.84
CA LEU A 405 -4.54 -16.69 -15.23
C LEU A 405 -3.18 -17.38 -15.07
N PHE A 406 -2.05 -16.66 -15.15
CA PHE A 406 -0.75 -17.25 -14.82
C PHE A 406 -0.62 -17.70 -13.35
N ARG A 407 -1.46 -17.22 -12.43
CA ARG A 407 -1.45 -17.71 -11.04
C ARG A 407 -2.21 -19.02 -10.83
N LYS A 408 -3.07 -19.42 -11.78
CA LYS A 408 -3.94 -20.59 -11.65
C LYS A 408 -3.82 -21.51 -12.85
N ALA A 409 -3.42 -22.75 -12.64
CA ALA A 409 -3.42 -23.77 -13.67
C ALA A 409 -4.52 -24.81 -13.41
N ARG A 410 -4.99 -25.41 -14.51
CA ARG A 410 -5.90 -26.56 -14.47
C ARG A 410 -5.23 -27.76 -15.11
N GLY A 411 -5.44 -28.92 -14.53
CA GLY A 411 -4.97 -30.21 -14.99
C GLY A 411 -5.97 -31.32 -14.68
N GLY A 412 -5.52 -32.56 -14.76
CA GLY A 412 -6.28 -33.73 -14.33
C GLY A 412 -6.31 -33.85 -12.81
N ALA A 413 -7.51 -34.04 -12.25
CA ALA A 413 -7.76 -34.42 -10.88
C ALA A 413 -7.25 -35.86 -10.63
N ALA A 414 -5.98 -36.00 -10.24
CA ALA A 414 -5.33 -37.30 -10.15
C ALA A 414 -5.61 -38.01 -8.82
N SER A 415 -5.69 -37.25 -7.73
CA SER A 415 -5.94 -37.74 -6.37
C SER A 415 -6.66 -36.65 -5.59
N GLN A 416 -7.78 -37.00 -4.96
CA GLN A 416 -8.72 -36.05 -4.36
C GLN A 416 -8.16 -35.37 -3.10
N GLY A 417 -8.78 -34.23 -2.76
CA GLY A 417 -8.47 -33.43 -1.57
C GLY A 417 -8.00 -32.02 -1.92
N VAL A 418 -7.94 -31.15 -0.92
CA VAL A 418 -7.49 -29.76 -1.05
C VAL A 418 -6.44 -29.49 0.00
N VAL A 419 -5.27 -29.02 -0.43
CA VAL A 419 -4.15 -28.69 0.46
C VAL A 419 -3.56 -27.33 0.10
N ARG A 420 -3.18 -26.58 1.13
CA ARG A 420 -2.39 -25.35 1.02
C ARG A 420 -1.04 -25.56 1.66
N GLY A 421 0.02 -25.09 1.03
CA GLY A 421 1.37 -25.27 1.56
C GLY A 421 2.42 -24.59 0.72
N GLU A 422 3.62 -24.56 1.27
CA GLU A 422 4.81 -24.09 0.57
C GLU A 422 5.09 -24.99 -0.64
N ALA A 423 5.42 -24.40 -1.78
CA ALA A 423 5.84 -25.10 -2.97
C ALA A 423 7.34 -25.39 -2.90
N THR A 424 7.74 -26.63 -3.19
CA THR A 424 9.11 -26.96 -3.58
C THR A 424 9.10 -27.25 -5.07
N VAL A 425 9.75 -26.39 -5.85
CA VAL A 425 9.82 -26.52 -7.30
C VAL A 425 11.13 -27.17 -7.67
N ILE A 426 11.08 -28.30 -8.37
CA ILE A 426 12.27 -29.00 -8.88
C ILE A 426 12.26 -29.02 -10.40
N SER A 427 13.43 -28.76 -10.99
CA SER A 427 13.60 -28.75 -12.44
C SER A 427 14.44 -29.92 -12.94
N ASP A 428 15.31 -30.49 -12.10
CA ASP A 428 16.17 -31.62 -12.45
C ASP A 428 16.24 -32.69 -11.32
N ILE A 429 16.75 -33.88 -11.66
CA ILE A 429 16.90 -35.05 -10.79
C ILE A 429 17.93 -34.84 -9.66
N GLU A 430 18.79 -33.82 -9.74
CA GLU A 430 19.77 -33.52 -8.69
C GLU A 430 19.19 -32.68 -7.53
N ASP A 431 18.00 -32.10 -7.71
CA ASP A 431 17.36 -31.17 -6.75
C ASP A 431 16.66 -31.87 -5.56
N VAL A 432 16.79 -33.20 -5.41
CA VAL A 432 16.03 -34.00 -4.41
C VAL A 432 16.38 -33.61 -2.97
N PHE A 433 17.60 -33.11 -2.73
CA PHE A 433 18.07 -32.72 -1.40
C PHE A 433 17.35 -31.49 -0.82
N GLY A 434 16.61 -30.72 -1.63
CA GLY A 434 15.88 -29.53 -1.21
C GLY A 434 14.41 -29.77 -0.83
N ILE A 435 13.95 -31.03 -0.83
CA ILE A 435 12.53 -31.36 -0.60
C ILE A 435 12.28 -31.62 0.89
N ASN A 436 11.60 -30.68 1.53
CA ASN A 436 11.20 -30.79 2.94
C ASN A 436 9.92 -31.61 3.10
N ASP A 437 9.83 -32.38 4.18
CA ASP A 437 8.61 -33.09 4.57
C ASP A 437 7.45 -32.08 4.75
N GLY A 438 6.26 -32.41 4.24
CA GLY A 438 5.07 -31.56 4.31
C GLY A 438 4.99 -30.43 3.28
N THR A 439 5.94 -30.35 2.33
CA THR A 439 5.87 -29.42 1.20
C THR A 439 4.88 -29.87 0.12
N ILE A 440 4.50 -28.96 -0.77
CA ILE A 440 3.82 -29.29 -2.03
C ILE A 440 4.89 -29.36 -3.13
N LEU A 441 5.11 -30.54 -3.69
CA LEU A 441 6.09 -30.71 -4.75
C LEU A 441 5.50 -30.25 -6.09
N VAL A 442 6.24 -29.42 -6.83
CA VAL A 442 5.90 -29.03 -8.19
C VAL A 442 7.05 -29.40 -9.12
N CYS A 443 6.78 -30.15 -10.18
CA CYS A 443 7.81 -30.59 -11.12
C CYS A 443 7.28 -30.79 -12.55
N PRO A 444 8.14 -30.85 -13.58
CA PRO A 444 7.68 -31.14 -14.93
C PRO A 444 7.05 -32.53 -15.08
N THR A 445 7.63 -33.53 -14.40
CA THR A 445 7.18 -34.93 -14.36
C THR A 445 7.76 -35.64 -13.14
N ILE A 446 7.10 -36.70 -12.66
CA ILE A 446 7.63 -37.55 -11.59
C ILE A 446 8.51 -38.65 -12.19
N SER A 447 9.77 -38.70 -11.76
CA SER A 447 10.71 -39.78 -12.06
C SER A 447 10.62 -40.89 -11.00
N ARG A 448 11.16 -42.08 -11.30
CA ARG A 448 11.18 -43.21 -10.34
C ARG A 448 11.94 -42.88 -9.05
N THR A 449 12.94 -42.02 -9.12
CA THR A 449 13.76 -41.59 -7.98
C THR A 449 12.97 -40.77 -6.95
N LEU A 450 11.90 -40.09 -7.38
CA LEU A 450 11.04 -39.29 -6.52
C LEU A 450 9.88 -40.10 -5.91
N ILE A 451 9.71 -41.37 -6.28
CA ILE A 451 8.64 -42.20 -5.71
C ILE A 451 8.74 -42.35 -4.18
N PRO A 452 9.92 -42.58 -3.58
CA PRO A 452 10.05 -42.75 -2.13
C PRO A 452 9.69 -41.51 -1.31
N ILE A 453 9.70 -40.31 -1.91
CA ILE A 453 9.39 -39.06 -1.21
C ILE A 453 7.90 -38.73 -1.22
N ILE A 454 7.10 -39.29 -2.15
CA ILE A 454 5.67 -38.98 -2.29
C ILE A 454 4.90 -39.10 -0.97
N PRO A 455 5.10 -40.13 -0.12
CA PRO A 455 4.37 -40.25 1.14
C PRO A 455 4.64 -39.11 2.14
N LYS A 456 5.73 -38.34 1.95
CA LYS A 456 6.11 -37.21 2.81
C LYS A 456 5.55 -35.88 2.33
N LEU A 457 5.00 -35.84 1.12
CA LEU A 457 4.47 -34.62 0.53
C LEU A 457 3.09 -34.30 1.12
N LYS A 458 2.77 -33.01 1.15
CA LYS A 458 1.42 -32.54 1.45
C LYS A 458 0.55 -32.49 0.19
N GLY A 459 1.16 -32.23 -0.97
CA GLY A 459 0.51 -32.18 -2.26
C GLY A 459 1.51 -32.39 -3.40
N LEU A 460 1.00 -32.67 -4.60
CA LEU A 460 1.83 -32.88 -5.79
C LEU A 460 1.22 -32.21 -7.03
N VAL A 461 2.06 -31.55 -7.81
CA VAL A 461 1.68 -30.92 -9.08
C VAL A 461 2.68 -31.29 -10.16
N THR A 462 2.19 -31.76 -11.31
CA THR A 462 3.05 -32.02 -12.47
C THR A 462 2.61 -31.25 -13.72
N ASP A 463 3.57 -30.71 -14.48
CA ASP A 463 3.26 -30.04 -15.76
C ASP A 463 2.74 -31.01 -16.81
N ARG A 464 3.22 -32.26 -16.78
CA ARG A 464 2.91 -33.31 -17.75
C ARG A 464 2.38 -34.56 -17.06
N GLY A 465 1.70 -35.39 -17.85
CA GLY A 465 1.09 -36.65 -17.40
C GLY A 465 -0.43 -36.55 -17.26
N GLY A 466 -1.10 -37.68 -17.38
CA GLY A 466 -2.56 -37.79 -17.21
C GLY A 466 -2.93 -38.52 -15.93
N ILE A 467 -4.24 -38.67 -15.68
CA ILE A 467 -4.81 -39.30 -14.47
C ILE A 467 -4.37 -40.77 -14.29
N LEU A 468 -3.88 -41.42 -15.34
CA LEU A 468 -3.33 -42.78 -15.35
C LEU A 468 -1.80 -42.83 -15.24
N SER A 469 -1.13 -41.71 -14.99
CA SER A 469 0.32 -41.66 -14.86
C SER A 469 0.81 -42.31 -13.56
N ILE A 470 2.11 -42.68 -13.53
CA ILE A 470 2.77 -43.20 -12.32
C ILE A 470 2.67 -42.22 -11.14
N ALA A 471 2.73 -40.91 -11.41
CA ALA A 471 2.50 -39.86 -10.41
C ALA A 471 1.10 -39.99 -9.77
N SER A 472 0.09 -40.20 -10.61
CA SER A 472 -1.30 -40.33 -10.19
C SER A 472 -1.55 -41.62 -9.39
N GLU A 473 -0.95 -42.73 -9.81
CA GLU A 473 -1.06 -44.02 -9.13
C GLU A 473 -0.50 -43.94 -7.70
N PHE A 474 0.72 -43.43 -7.54
CA PHE A 474 1.36 -43.30 -6.23
C PHE A 474 0.71 -42.24 -5.35
N ALA A 475 0.27 -41.12 -5.92
CA ALA A 475 -0.46 -40.09 -5.18
C ALA A 475 -1.76 -40.64 -4.57
N ARG A 476 -2.56 -41.37 -5.36
CA ARG A 476 -3.81 -42.01 -4.86
C ARG A 476 -3.54 -43.02 -3.76
N LYS A 477 -2.52 -43.87 -3.93
CA LYS A 477 -2.15 -44.88 -2.93
C LYS A 477 -1.78 -44.26 -1.58
N ASN A 478 -1.23 -43.04 -1.58
CA ASN A 478 -0.80 -42.34 -0.37
C ASN A 478 -1.78 -41.22 0.06
N ASN A 479 -2.95 -41.10 -0.58
CA ASN A 479 -3.93 -40.04 -0.32
C ASN A 479 -3.35 -38.61 -0.39
N ILE A 480 -2.45 -38.36 -1.34
CA ILE A 480 -1.83 -37.04 -1.55
C ILE A 480 -2.64 -36.29 -2.61
N PRO A 481 -3.25 -35.13 -2.31
CA PRO A 481 -3.96 -34.34 -3.30
C PRO A 481 -3.05 -33.95 -4.47
N THR A 482 -3.47 -34.25 -5.69
CA THR A 482 -2.59 -34.16 -6.86
C THR A 482 -3.29 -33.63 -8.10
N VAL A 483 -2.62 -32.70 -8.79
CA VAL A 483 -3.01 -32.19 -10.10
C VAL A 483 -1.91 -32.52 -11.11
N VAL A 484 -2.25 -33.23 -12.18
CA VAL A 484 -1.29 -33.61 -13.24
C VAL A 484 -1.64 -32.92 -14.54
N GLY A 485 -0.64 -32.63 -15.38
CA GLY A 485 -0.89 -31.92 -16.65
C GLY A 485 -1.21 -30.43 -16.47
N ALA A 486 -0.80 -29.83 -15.34
CA ALA A 486 -0.89 -28.40 -15.08
C ALA A 486 0.17 -27.66 -15.92
N THR A 487 -0.10 -27.57 -17.22
CA THR A 487 0.89 -27.21 -18.25
C THR A 487 1.72 -25.97 -17.89
N ASN A 488 3.04 -26.12 -17.82
CA ASN A 488 4.04 -25.09 -17.46
C ASN A 488 3.92 -24.49 -16.05
N PHE A 489 3.10 -25.05 -15.14
CA PHE A 489 2.95 -24.49 -13.80
C PHE A 489 4.26 -24.48 -13.01
N SER A 490 5.12 -25.49 -13.19
CA SER A 490 6.45 -25.57 -12.58
C SER A 490 7.42 -24.47 -13.04
N LYS A 491 7.11 -23.75 -14.14
CA LYS A 491 7.88 -22.57 -14.57
C LYS A 491 7.32 -21.27 -13.98
N THR A 492 6.09 -21.31 -13.48
CA THR A 492 5.37 -20.14 -12.99
C THR A 492 5.47 -20.01 -11.48
N VAL A 493 5.35 -21.12 -10.74
CA VAL A 493 5.58 -21.15 -9.30
C VAL A 493 7.07 -21.11 -8.98
N LYS A 494 7.44 -20.47 -7.88
CA LYS A 494 8.79 -20.47 -7.29
C LYS A 494 8.79 -21.26 -5.99
N THR A 495 9.92 -21.89 -5.68
CA THR A 495 10.13 -22.48 -4.35
C THR A 495 9.84 -21.45 -3.27
N SER A 496 9.23 -21.90 -2.18
CA SER A 496 8.78 -21.09 -1.06
C SER A 496 7.52 -20.24 -1.27
N GLN A 497 6.87 -20.30 -2.44
CA GLN A 497 5.53 -19.72 -2.62
C GLN A 497 4.45 -20.59 -1.97
N ILE A 498 3.42 -19.97 -1.39
CA ILE A 498 2.26 -20.73 -0.90
C ILE A 498 1.33 -21.00 -2.07
N ILE A 499 1.04 -22.27 -2.32
CA ILE A 499 0.09 -22.71 -3.34
C ILE A 499 -1.05 -23.53 -2.73
N GLU A 500 -2.22 -23.46 -3.36
CA GLU A 500 -3.33 -24.37 -3.11
C GLU A 500 -3.39 -25.40 -4.24
N VAL A 501 -3.44 -26.67 -3.87
CA VAL A 501 -3.68 -27.78 -4.79
C VAL A 501 -5.05 -28.36 -4.45
N ASN A 502 -6.00 -28.22 -5.38
CA ASN A 502 -7.28 -28.88 -5.34
C ASN A 502 -7.26 -30.08 -6.29
N GLY A 503 -6.87 -31.23 -5.74
CA GLY A 503 -6.81 -32.49 -6.46
C GLY A 503 -8.18 -33.08 -6.81
N THR A 504 -9.27 -32.55 -6.24
CA THR A 504 -10.66 -32.93 -6.59
C THR A 504 -11.14 -32.22 -7.86
N GLU A 505 -10.91 -30.91 -7.96
CA GLU A 505 -11.32 -30.10 -9.12
C GLU A 505 -10.27 -30.06 -10.24
N GLY A 506 -9.05 -30.53 -9.95
CA GLY A 506 -7.94 -30.51 -10.88
C GLY A 506 -7.34 -29.11 -11.05
N THR A 507 -7.35 -28.27 -10.01
CA THR A 507 -6.84 -26.90 -10.08
C THR A 507 -5.70 -26.67 -9.11
N VAL A 508 -4.75 -25.84 -9.51
CA VAL A 508 -3.66 -25.37 -8.65
C VAL A 508 -3.54 -23.86 -8.77
N GLU A 509 -3.32 -23.18 -7.65
CA GLU A 509 -3.30 -21.71 -7.58
C GLU A 509 -2.19 -21.20 -6.67
N ILE A 510 -1.50 -20.14 -7.09
CA ILE A 510 -0.52 -19.42 -6.26
C ILE A 510 -1.27 -18.45 -5.36
N ILE A 511 -1.20 -18.68 -4.03
CA ILE A 511 -1.96 -17.95 -3.01
C ILE A 511 -1.15 -16.79 -2.42
N GLN A 512 0.18 -16.93 -2.27
CA GLN A 512 1.05 -15.86 -1.77
C GLN A 512 2.44 -15.87 -2.44
N PRO A 513 3.07 -14.70 -2.65
CA PRO A 513 4.49 -14.62 -3.03
C PRO A 513 5.37 -15.18 -1.90
N GLY A 514 6.49 -15.83 -2.27
CA GLY A 514 7.29 -16.61 -1.33
C GLY A 514 8.06 -15.77 -0.32
N ALA A 515 8.21 -16.29 0.90
CA ALA A 515 8.69 -15.57 2.09
C ALA A 515 10.22 -15.29 2.14
N HIS A 516 10.93 -15.25 1.00
CA HIS A 516 12.39 -15.11 0.96
C HIS A 516 12.93 -13.84 0.27
N GLY A 517 12.19 -12.74 0.39
CA GLY A 517 12.65 -11.41 -0.04
C GLY A 517 12.38 -10.25 0.92
N LEU A 518 11.82 -10.50 2.11
CA LEU A 518 11.32 -9.43 3.01
C LEU A 518 12.17 -9.20 4.27
N LEU A 519 13.32 -9.87 4.40
CA LEU A 519 14.28 -9.60 5.46
C LEU A 519 15.69 -9.64 4.87
N ASN A 520 16.17 -8.47 4.43
CA ASN A 520 17.56 -8.01 4.49
C ASN A 520 17.60 -6.51 4.25
#